data_AF-A0A5N0UT25-F1
#
_entry.id   AF-A0A5N0UT25-F1
#
_cell.length_a   1.000
_cell.length_b   1.000
_cell.length_c   1.000
_cell.angle_alpha   90.00
_cell.angle_beta   90.00
_cell.angle_gamma   90.00
#
_symmetry.space_group_name_H-M   'P 1'
#
loop_
_entity.id
_entity.type
_entity.pdbx_description
1 polymer ?
#
loop_
_entity_poly.entity_id
_entity_poly.type
_entity_poly.pdbx_seq_one_letter_code
_entity_poly.pdbx_strand_id
1 'polypeptide(L)'
;MIDRPSTRGVPVGWHETHRYYAALGAVVAELDDGVDTLPWREEYAEIFGDRAGLLLALRRRWRLLVEAQVERPLDYGHRPSAELRELAMRHRKMLAAIDDLDGTAGLTPGEKALCVLPGGAA
;
A
#
# COMPACT_ATOMS: atom_id res chain seq x y z
N MET A 1 -19.56 -19.84 40.58
CA MET A 1 -20.42 -18.94 39.79
C MET A 1 -19.70 -17.60 39.75
N ILE A 2 -19.02 -17.13 38.70
CA ILE A 2 -18.79 -17.56 37.32
C ILE A 2 -17.31 -17.28 37.05
N ASP A 3 -16.55 -18.30 36.65
CA ASP A 3 -15.26 -18.12 35.98
C ASP A 3 -15.59 -17.67 34.56
N ARG A 4 -15.18 -16.45 34.20
CA ARG A 4 -15.36 -15.90 32.86
C ARG A 4 -13.96 -15.78 32.26
N PRO A 5 -13.57 -16.63 31.28
CA PRO A 5 -12.30 -16.44 30.61
C PRO A 5 -12.40 -15.19 29.73
N SER A 6 -11.88 -14.08 30.25
CA SER A 6 -11.48 -12.94 29.43
C SER A 6 -10.38 -13.45 28.51
N THR A 7 -10.71 -13.74 27.26
CA THR A 7 -9.74 -13.86 26.18
C THR A 7 -9.00 -12.54 26.09
N ARG A 8 -7.88 -12.42 26.80
CA ARG A 8 -6.87 -11.41 26.52
C ARG A 8 -6.45 -11.68 25.08
N GLY A 9 -6.87 -10.81 24.15
CA GLY A 9 -6.24 -10.78 22.84
C GLY A 9 -4.74 -10.65 23.08
N VAL A 10 -3.97 -11.62 22.58
CA VAL A 10 -2.51 -11.54 22.64
C VAL A 10 -2.16 -10.19 21.98
N PRO A 11 -1.50 -9.25 22.69
CA PRO A 11 -1.03 -8.05 22.03
C PRO A 11 -0.14 -8.53 20.90
N VAL A 12 -0.55 -8.32 19.64
CA VAL A 12 0.33 -8.52 18.49
C VAL A 12 1.61 -7.78 18.85
N GLY A 13 2.70 -8.55 19.05
CA GLY A 13 3.86 -8.02 19.76
C GLY A 13 4.33 -6.77 19.04
N TRP A 14 4.74 -5.74 19.78
CA TRP A 14 5.45 -4.59 19.20
C TRP A 14 6.52 -5.05 18.18
N HIS A 15 7.17 -6.17 18.49
CA HIS A 15 8.12 -6.86 17.61
C HIS A 15 7.52 -7.38 16.28
N GLU A 16 6.32 -7.94 16.30
CA GLU A 16 5.59 -8.42 15.11
C GLU A 16 5.16 -7.24 14.23
N THR A 17 4.64 -6.18 14.87
CA THR A 17 4.27 -4.93 14.20
C THR A 17 5.51 -4.27 13.57
N HIS A 18 6.62 -4.22 14.29
CA HIS A 18 7.88 -3.68 13.78
C HIS A 18 8.42 -4.54 12.62
N ARG A 19 8.38 -5.88 12.71
CA ARG A 19 8.79 -6.79 11.63
C ARG A 19 7.95 -6.55 10.38
N TYR A 20 6.62 -6.39 10.54
CA TYR A 20 5.71 -6.07 9.45
C TYR A 20 6.08 -4.76 8.74
N TYR A 21 6.27 -3.67 9.49
CA TYR A 21 6.62 -2.38 8.90
C TYR A 21 8.03 -2.34 8.32
N ALA A 22 8.99 -3.03 8.93
CA ALA A 22 10.35 -3.16 8.40
C ALA A 22 10.35 -3.89 7.04
N ALA A 23 9.67 -5.03 6.95
CA ALA A 23 9.55 -5.79 5.70
C ALA A 23 8.83 -4.98 4.61
N LEU A 24 7.73 -4.29 4.97
CA LEU A 24 7.01 -3.44 4.02
C LEU A 24 7.87 -2.26 3.54
N GLY A 25 8.65 -1.66 4.44
CA GLY A 25 9.60 -0.59 4.09
C GLY A 25 10.69 -1.07 3.14
N ALA A 26 11.24 -2.26 3.35
CA ALA A 26 12.24 -2.86 2.46
C ALA A 26 11.67 -3.09 1.05
N VAL A 27 10.48 -3.67 0.94
CA VAL A 27 9.80 -3.88 -0.35
C VAL A 27 9.57 -2.56 -1.09
N VAL A 28 9.13 -1.51 -0.39
CA VAL A 28 8.94 -0.18 -0.99
C VAL A 28 10.25 0.40 -1.48
N ALA A 29 11.33 0.28 -0.68
CA ALA A 29 12.65 0.77 -1.08
C ALA A 29 13.18 0.04 -2.32
N GLU A 30 13.02 -1.29 -2.40
CA GLU A 30 13.39 -2.07 -3.60
C GLU A 30 12.59 -1.63 -4.84
N LEU A 31 11.30 -1.33 -4.68
CA LEU A 31 10.46 -0.81 -5.77
C LEU A 31 10.90 0.60 -6.19
N ASP A 32 11.21 1.49 -5.26
CA ASP A 32 11.70 2.84 -5.55
C ASP A 32 13.10 2.83 -6.20
N ASP A 33 13.96 1.85 -5.88
CA ASP A 33 15.28 1.66 -6.50
C ASP A 33 15.18 1.20 -7.98
N GLY A 34 13.99 0.75 -8.40
CA GLY A 34 13.66 0.56 -9.81
C GLY A 34 13.32 -0.86 -10.21
N VAL A 35 13.11 -1.78 -9.27
CA VAL A 35 12.64 -3.14 -9.57
C VAL A 35 11.27 -3.06 -10.25
N ASP A 36 11.14 -3.68 -11.43
CA ASP A 36 9.95 -3.63 -12.27
C ASP A 36 8.80 -4.54 -11.80
N THR A 37 9.09 -5.50 -10.92
CA THR A 37 8.14 -6.52 -10.46
C THR A 37 8.01 -6.51 -8.94
N LEU A 38 6.87 -6.96 -8.42
CA LEU A 38 6.71 -7.18 -6.98
C LEU A 38 7.82 -8.11 -6.44
N PRO A 39 8.69 -7.63 -5.52
CA PRO A 39 9.81 -8.42 -5.01
C PRO A 39 9.31 -9.41 -3.95
N TRP A 40 8.55 -10.42 -4.38
CA TRP A 40 8.04 -11.46 -3.49
C TRP A 40 9.14 -12.45 -3.11
N ARG A 41 9.23 -12.78 -1.82
CA ARG A 41 10.16 -13.75 -1.24
C ARG A 41 9.39 -14.68 -0.30
N GLU A 42 9.79 -15.94 -0.15
CA GLU A 42 9.08 -16.90 0.70
C GLU A 42 9.04 -16.48 2.17
N GLU A 43 10.07 -15.79 2.66
CA GLU A 43 10.13 -15.19 4.00
C GLU A 43 9.01 -14.17 4.28
N TYR A 44 8.45 -13.56 3.22
CA TYR A 44 7.34 -12.63 3.32
C TYR A 44 6.00 -13.35 3.54
N ALA A 45 5.89 -14.64 3.26
CA ALA A 45 4.70 -15.43 3.54
C ALA A 45 4.39 -15.49 5.04
N GLU A 46 5.41 -15.52 5.90
CA GLU A 46 5.21 -15.49 7.35
C GLU A 46 4.64 -14.16 7.87
N ILE A 47 4.86 -13.07 7.12
CA ILE A 47 4.52 -11.71 7.54
C ILE A 47 3.21 -11.24 6.90
N PHE A 48 3.07 -11.48 5.60
CA PHE A 48 1.95 -10.99 4.78
C PHE A 48 0.99 -12.11 4.38
N GLY A 49 1.29 -13.36 4.71
CA GLY A 49 0.52 -14.55 4.31
C GLY A 49 0.89 -15.03 2.92
N ASP A 50 0.67 -14.20 1.91
CA ASP A 50 0.87 -14.54 0.51
C ASP A 50 1.11 -13.28 -0.35
N ARG A 51 1.32 -13.49 -1.66
CA ARG A 51 1.60 -12.42 -2.63
C ARG A 51 0.49 -11.36 -2.66
N ALA A 52 -0.78 -11.77 -2.60
CA ALA A 52 -1.91 -10.85 -2.54
C ALA A 52 -1.97 -10.09 -1.21
N GLY A 53 -1.59 -10.74 -0.10
CA GLY A 53 -1.41 -10.07 1.19
C GLY A 53 -0.37 -8.95 1.15
N LEU A 54 0.77 -9.15 0.48
CA LEU A 54 1.77 -8.10 0.28
C LEU A 54 1.24 -6.95 -0.60
N LEU A 55 0.49 -7.27 -1.65
CA LEU A 55 -0.13 -6.25 -2.51
C LEU A 55 -1.17 -5.42 -1.76
N LEU A 56 -1.98 -6.04 -0.89
CA LEU A 56 -2.90 -5.33 0.01
C LEU A 56 -2.14 -4.43 0.98
N ALA A 57 -1.00 -4.88 1.52
CA ALA A 57 -0.14 -4.08 2.37
C ALA A 57 0.43 -2.86 1.63
N LEU A 58 0.86 -3.03 0.38
CA LEU A 58 1.33 -1.93 -0.48
C LEU A 58 0.23 -0.93 -0.82
N ARG A 59 -0.98 -1.42 -1.13
CA ARG A 59 -2.16 -0.56 -1.33
C ARG A 59 -2.46 0.27 -0.09
N ARG A 60 -2.43 -0.35 1.09
CA ARG A 60 -2.61 0.37 2.36
C ARG A 60 -1.48 1.38 2.58
N ARG A 61 -0.24 1.03 2.25
CA ARG A 61 0.91 1.94 2.35
C ARG A 61 0.76 3.17 1.45
N TRP A 62 0.35 2.98 0.19
CA TRP A 62 0.07 4.08 -0.72
C TRP A 62 -0.98 5.03 -0.14
N ARG A 63 -2.09 4.49 0.36
CA ARG A 63 -3.14 5.28 1.00
C ARG A 63 -2.59 6.15 2.13
N LEU A 64 -1.78 5.57 3.02
CA LEU A 64 -1.18 6.30 4.14
C LEU A 64 -0.22 7.40 3.66
N LEU A 65 0.53 7.17 2.58
CA LEU A 65 1.41 8.19 2.00
C LEU A 65 0.62 9.36 1.42
N VAL A 66 -0.49 9.09 0.74
CA VAL A 66 -1.38 10.12 0.22
C VAL A 66 -2.02 10.90 1.37
N GLU A 67 -2.62 10.21 2.35
CA GLU A 67 -3.24 10.86 3.52
C GLU A 67 -2.24 11.73 4.31
N ALA A 68 -0.95 11.35 4.33
CA ALA A 68 0.08 12.09 5.05
C ALA A 68 0.69 13.27 4.27
N GLN A 69 0.75 13.19 2.93
CA GLN A 69 1.51 14.14 2.11
C GLN A 69 0.65 14.96 1.15
N VAL A 70 -0.62 14.60 0.96
CA VAL A 70 -1.50 15.23 -0.03
C VAL A 70 -2.77 15.70 0.67
N GLU A 71 -2.87 17.00 0.90
CA GLU A 71 -4.03 17.61 1.55
C GLU A 71 -5.29 17.51 0.67
N ARG A 72 -5.13 17.70 -0.65
CA ARG A 72 -6.19 17.61 -1.64
C ARG A 72 -5.78 16.68 -2.78
N PRO A 73 -6.23 15.41 -2.79
CA PRO A 73 -5.88 14.45 -3.85
C PRO A 73 -6.46 14.82 -5.21
N LEU A 74 -7.56 15.57 -5.22
CA LEU A 74 -8.25 16.03 -6.41
C LEU A 74 -8.23 17.56 -6.48
N ASP A 75 -8.03 18.08 -7.68
CA ASP A 75 -8.27 19.49 -8.01
C ASP A 75 -9.78 19.74 -8.24
N TYR A 76 -10.19 21.01 -8.30
CA TYR A 76 -11.58 21.42 -8.61
C TYR A 76 -12.15 20.80 -9.89
N GLY A 77 -11.30 20.42 -10.84
CA GLY A 77 -11.70 19.68 -12.05
C GLY A 77 -11.87 18.17 -11.89
N HIS A 78 -11.89 17.62 -10.67
CA HIS A 78 -11.91 16.16 -10.39
C HIS A 78 -10.73 15.40 -11.01
N ARG A 79 -9.60 16.08 -11.22
CA ARG A 79 -8.35 15.49 -11.73
C ARG A 79 -7.36 15.26 -10.59
N PRO A 80 -6.41 14.32 -10.74
CA PRO A 80 -5.30 14.20 -9.81
C PRO A 80 -4.64 15.56 -9.57
N SER A 81 -4.50 15.96 -8.31
CA SER A 81 -3.78 17.19 -7.96
C SER A 81 -2.30 17.11 -8.37
N ALA A 82 -1.62 18.26 -8.40
CA ALA A 82 -0.19 18.29 -8.74
C ALA A 82 0.63 17.50 -7.70
N GLU A 83 0.31 17.65 -6.42
CA GLU A 83 0.95 16.93 -5.30
C GLU A 83 0.76 15.41 -5.42
N LEU A 84 -0.45 14.96 -5.74
CA LEU A 84 -0.72 13.55 -5.97
C LEU A 84 0.06 13.00 -7.17
N ARG A 85 0.13 13.77 -8.27
CA ARG A 85 0.89 13.38 -9.46
C ARG A 85 2.38 13.26 -9.19
N GLU A 86 2.95 14.21 -8.44
CA GLU A 86 4.36 14.15 -8.05
C GLU A 86 4.64 12.93 -7.17
N LEU A 87 3.81 12.70 -6.16
CA LEU A 87 3.94 11.54 -5.29
C LEU A 87 3.80 10.22 -6.07
N ALA A 88 2.86 10.17 -7.02
CA ALA A 88 2.66 9.00 -7.88
C ALA A 88 3.84 8.76 -8.83
N MET A 89 4.47 9.82 -9.32
CA MET A 89 5.68 9.73 -10.14
C MET A 89 6.87 9.21 -9.34
N ARG A 90 7.03 9.69 -8.09
CA ARG A 90 8.07 9.23 -7.17
C ARG A 90 7.94 7.73 -6.89
N HIS A 91 6.72 7.25 -6.67
CA HIS A 91 6.44 5.85 -6.35
C HIS A 91 5.80 5.06 -7.51
N ARG A 92 6.17 5.38 -8.75
CA ARG A 92 5.55 4.80 -9.96
C ARG A 92 5.64 3.28 -10.04
N LYS A 93 6.73 2.70 -9.54
CA LYS A 93 6.95 1.24 -9.54
C LYS A 93 6.05 0.52 -8.53
N MET A 94 5.85 1.13 -7.36
CA MET A 94 4.87 0.63 -6.39
C MET A 94 3.46 0.64 -6.97
N LEU A 95 3.06 1.70 -7.67
CA LEU A 95 1.76 1.77 -8.33
C LEU A 95 1.62 0.75 -9.46
N ALA A 96 2.66 0.53 -10.26
CA ALA A 96 2.67 -0.50 -11.29
C ALA A 96 2.51 -1.91 -10.71
N ALA A 97 3.18 -2.21 -9.59
CA ALA A 97 3.05 -3.50 -8.91
C ALA A 97 1.64 -3.74 -8.34
N ILE A 98 0.94 -2.69 -7.89
CA ILE A 98 -0.45 -2.77 -7.42
C ILE A 98 -1.41 -2.96 -8.61
N ASP A 99 -1.18 -2.26 -9.71
CA ASP A 99 -2.04 -2.26 -10.91
C ASP A 99 -2.08 -3.60 -11.65
N ASP A 100 -0.97 -4.36 -11.63
CA ASP A 100 -0.87 -5.74 -12.14
C ASP A 100 -1.98 -6.66 -11.56
N LEU A 101 -2.53 -6.33 -10.39
CA LEU A 101 -3.61 -7.07 -9.74
C LEU A 101 -5.02 -6.62 -10.17
N ASP A 102 -5.23 -5.32 -10.39
CA ASP A 102 -6.55 -4.73 -10.70
C ASP A 102 -6.88 -4.76 -12.21
N GLY A 103 -5.89 -5.03 -13.07
CA GLY A 103 -6.09 -5.14 -14.53
C GLY A 103 -6.31 -3.80 -15.24
N THR A 104 -5.98 -2.68 -14.59
CA THR A 104 -6.16 -1.30 -15.09
C THR A 104 -5.03 -0.85 -16.03
N ALA A 105 -4.70 -1.70 -17.00
CA ALA A 105 -3.68 -1.40 -18.01
C ALA A 105 -4.09 -0.19 -18.89
N GLY A 106 -3.26 0.85 -18.91
CA GLY A 106 -3.44 2.04 -19.78
C GLY A 106 -3.62 3.39 -19.09
N LEU A 107 -3.78 3.43 -17.76
CA LEU A 107 -3.88 4.67 -16.99
C LEU A 107 -2.53 5.37 -16.76
N THR A 108 -2.51 6.70 -16.64
CA THR A 108 -1.32 7.43 -16.18
C THR A 108 -1.05 7.15 -14.69
N PRO A 109 0.17 7.35 -14.17
CA PRO A 109 0.48 7.13 -12.75
C PRO A 109 -0.44 7.90 -11.79
N GLY A 110 -0.83 9.12 -12.16
CA GLY A 110 -1.77 9.93 -11.37
C GLY A 110 -3.20 9.36 -11.36
N GLU A 111 -3.65 8.77 -12.47
CA GLU A 111 -4.95 8.09 -12.54
C GLU A 111 -4.94 6.77 -11.77
N LYS A 112 -3.86 5.98 -11.90
CA LYS A 112 -3.65 4.77 -11.10
C LYS A 112 -3.68 5.09 -9.60
N ALA A 113 -2.98 6.15 -9.21
CA ALA A 113 -2.97 6.64 -7.84
C ALA A 113 -4.37 6.92 -7.28
N LEU A 114 -5.29 7.45 -8.10
CA LEU A 114 -6.68 7.68 -7.71
C LEU A 114 -7.47 6.38 -7.56
N CYS A 115 -7.30 5.41 -8.46
CA CYS A 115 -7.97 4.10 -8.38
C CYS A 115 -7.63 3.34 -7.09
N VAL A 116 -6.44 3.56 -6.54
CA VAL A 116 -5.98 2.90 -5.31
C VAL A 116 -6.63 3.53 -4.06
N LEU A 117 -7.14 4.77 -4.13
CA LEU A 117 -7.81 5.44 -3.01
C LEU A 117 -9.26 4.94 -2.82
N PRO A 118 -9.75 4.85 -1.57
CA PRO A 118 -11.15 4.51 -1.30
C PRO A 118 -12.03 5.69 -1.74
N GLY A 119 -12.73 5.52 -2.87
CA GLY A 119 -13.62 6.55 -3.46
C GLY A 119 -13.39 6.84 -4.94
N GLY A 120 -12.41 6.19 -5.60
CA GLY A 120 -12.09 6.38 -7.02
C GLY A 120 -13.04 5.74 -8.04
N ALA A 121 -14.23 5.30 -7.63
CA ALA A 121 -15.27 4.80 -8.53
C ALA A 121 -16.59 5.54 -8.26
N ALA A 122 -16.80 6.63 -8.99
CA ALA A 122 -18.10 7.22 -9.29
C ALA A 122 -17.98 8.07 -10.56
#